data_AF-A0A8C1RFT4-F1
#
_entry.id   AF-A0A8C1RFT4-F1
#
_cell.length_a   1.000
_cell.length_b   1.000
_cell.length_c   1.000
_cell.angle_alpha   90.00
_cell.angle_beta   90.00
_cell.angle_gamma   90.00
#
_symmetry.space_group_name_H-M   'P 1'
#
loop_
_entity.id
_entity.type
_entity.pdbx_description
1 polymer ?
#
loop_
_entity_poly.entity_id
_entity_poly.type
_entity_poly.pdbx_seq_one_letter_code
_entity_poly.pdbx_strand_id
1 'polypeptide(L)'
;TLAVFALDHYGCWDVTYTSRRVCALVGSTVDISCTYSLPSGYTVYKTFWHYPSGGFKDLREEHQFAGRVEYVGNKLRIKELKISDSGDYRFSTAFSHYTVTLLVFLPQFLIIAALWMW
;
A
#
# COMPACT_ATOMS: atom_id res chain seq x y z
N THR A 1 -1.77 13.13 15.44
CA THR A 1 -2.22 12.04 14.54
C THR A 1 -2.70 12.65 13.24
N LEU A 2 -2.36 12.08 12.08
CA LEU A 2 -2.84 12.51 10.75
C LEU A 2 -3.52 11.32 10.06
N ALA A 3 -4.75 11.52 9.58
CA ALA A 3 -5.52 10.51 8.84
C ALA A 3 -5.55 10.90 7.34
N VAL A 4 -5.39 9.91 6.46
CA VAL A 4 -5.44 10.06 5.02
C VAL A 4 -6.47 9.06 4.49
N PHE A 5 -7.62 9.60 4.11
CA PHE A 5 -8.74 8.84 3.60
C PHE A 5 -8.67 8.68 2.08
N ALA A 6 -9.00 7.50 1.58
CA ALA A 6 -9.28 7.26 0.18
C ALA A 6 -10.64 6.56 0.04
N LEU A 7 -11.39 6.99 -0.97
CA LEU A 7 -12.74 6.51 -1.28
C LEU A 7 -12.68 5.61 -2.50
N ASP A 8 -13.30 4.44 -2.43
CA ASP A 8 -13.56 3.57 -3.58
C ASP A 8 -15.04 3.20 -3.67
N HIS A 9 -15.40 2.34 -4.64
CA HIS A 9 -16.77 1.91 -4.90
C HIS A 9 -17.38 1.02 -3.78
N TYR A 10 -16.58 0.57 -2.81
CA TYR A 10 -16.91 -0.42 -1.79
C TYR A 10 -16.72 0.08 -0.34
N GLY A 11 -16.14 1.26 -0.14
CA GLY A 11 -16.04 1.92 1.17
C GLY A 11 -14.95 2.97 1.27
N CYS A 12 -14.71 3.44 2.50
CA CYS A 12 -13.60 4.32 2.83
C CYS A 12 -12.51 3.51 3.52
N TRP A 13 -11.27 3.62 3.05
CA TRP A 13 -10.10 3.14 3.77
C TRP A 13 -9.27 4.34 4.24
N ASP A 14 -8.61 4.18 5.37
CA ASP A 14 -7.82 5.24 6.01
C ASP A 14 -6.46 4.71 6.47
N VAL A 15 -5.46 5.59 6.40
CA VAL A 15 -4.17 5.40 7.07
C VAL A 15 -3.98 6.52 8.10
N THR A 16 -3.89 6.12 9.35
CA THR A 16 -3.69 7.02 10.48
C THR A 16 -2.25 6.92 10.99
N TYR A 17 -1.48 8.00 10.87
CA TYR A 17 -0.08 8.10 11.33
C TYR A 17 -0.01 8.52 12.81
N THR A 18 0.78 7.81 13.61
CA THR A 18 0.99 8.12 15.04
C THR A 18 1.58 9.52 15.22
N SER A 19 2.57 9.87 14.40
CA SER A 19 3.15 11.22 14.37
C SER A 19 3.25 11.75 12.95
N ARG A 20 2.97 13.05 12.79
CA ARG A 20 3.08 13.76 11.50
C ARG A 20 4.51 14.25 11.23
N ARG A 21 5.30 14.46 12.28
CA ARG A 21 6.69 14.90 12.19
C ARG A 21 7.50 14.05 13.17
N VAL A 22 8.54 13.41 12.66
CA VAL A 22 9.44 12.60 13.48
C VAL A 22 10.83 13.20 13.33
N CYS A 23 11.49 13.45 14.45
CA CYS A 23 12.86 13.93 14.50
C CYS A 23 13.72 12.85 15.14
N ALA A 24 14.90 12.61 14.57
CA ALA A 24 15.85 11.64 15.06
C ALA A 24 17.27 12.13 14.75
N LEU A 25 18.25 11.66 15.54
CA LEU A 25 19.65 12.05 15.38
C LEU A 25 20.31 11.24 14.25
N VAL A 26 21.29 11.84 13.58
CA VAL A 26 22.15 11.11 12.63
C VAL A 26 22.84 9.95 13.36
N GLY A 27 22.91 8.79 12.73
CA GLY A 27 23.43 7.54 13.30
C GLY A 27 22.45 6.79 14.20
N SER A 28 21.32 7.39 14.58
CA SER A 28 20.30 6.73 15.40
C SER A 28 19.34 5.86 14.57
N THR A 29 18.40 5.21 15.24
CA THR A 29 17.30 4.44 14.62
C THR A 29 15.98 5.18 14.83
N VAL A 30 15.15 5.25 13.79
CA VAL A 30 13.80 5.82 13.86
C VAL A 30 12.74 4.79 13.51
N ASP A 31 11.62 4.89 14.22
CA ASP A 31 10.42 4.10 14.00
C ASP A 31 9.28 5.03 13.56
N ILE A 32 8.75 4.83 12.36
CA ILE A 32 7.57 5.53 11.85
C ILE A 32 6.42 4.53 11.82
N SER A 33 5.39 4.79 12.63
CA SER A 33 4.22 3.91 12.75
C SER A 33 2.97 4.55 12.18
N CYS A 34 2.14 3.72 11.57
CA CYS A 34 0.77 4.05 11.20
C CYS A 34 -0.17 2.97 11.73
N THR A 35 -1.46 3.15 11.47
CA THR A 35 -2.51 2.14 11.53
C THR A 35 -3.33 2.32 10.26
N TYR A 36 -4.01 1.28 9.80
CA TYR A 36 -4.89 1.39 8.65
C TYR A 36 -6.18 0.63 8.88
N SER A 37 -7.26 1.15 8.30
CA SER A 37 -8.55 0.49 8.24
C SER A 37 -8.82 0.04 6.80
N LEU A 38 -9.52 -1.08 6.65
CA LEU A 38 -9.83 -1.64 5.35
C LEU A 38 -11.33 -1.99 5.28
N PRO A 39 -12.04 -1.61 4.21
CA PRO A 39 -13.41 -2.04 4.02
C PRO A 39 -13.51 -3.56 3.89
N SER A 40 -14.67 -4.10 4.27
CA SER A 40 -14.96 -5.53 4.18
C SER A 40 -14.85 -6.04 2.74
N GLY A 41 -14.21 -7.20 2.53
CA GLY A 41 -14.09 -7.83 1.21
C GLY A 41 -12.74 -7.61 0.51
N TYR A 42 -11.85 -6.81 1.09
CA TYR A 42 -10.48 -6.68 0.63
C TYR A 42 -9.52 -7.54 1.45
N THR A 43 -8.57 -8.18 0.77
CA THR A 43 -7.46 -8.89 1.41
C THR A 43 -6.15 -8.21 1.03
N VAL A 44 -5.43 -7.72 2.04
CA VAL A 44 -4.09 -7.17 1.86
C VAL A 44 -3.12 -8.34 1.69
N TYR A 45 -2.38 -8.36 0.59
CA TYR A 45 -1.33 -9.37 0.36
C TYR A 45 0.08 -8.81 0.55
N LYS A 46 0.27 -7.49 0.42
CA LYS A 46 1.56 -6.83 0.66
C LYS A 46 1.34 -5.47 1.29
N THR A 47 2.20 -5.10 2.23
CA THR A 47 2.33 -3.74 2.74
C THR A 47 3.76 -3.29 2.54
N PHE A 48 3.94 -2.00 2.27
CA PHE A 48 5.26 -1.43 2.05
C PHE A 48 5.25 0.08 2.28
N TRP A 49 6.45 0.61 2.47
CA TRP A 49 6.70 2.04 2.54
C TRP A 49 7.40 2.48 1.26
N HIS A 50 7.13 3.71 0.84
CA HIS A 50 7.73 4.31 -0.35
C HIS A 50 7.83 5.84 -0.22
N TYR A 51 8.61 6.45 -1.10
CA TYR A 51 8.59 7.90 -1.28
C TYR A 51 7.31 8.34 -2.01
N PRO A 52 6.69 9.48 -1.63
CA PRO A 52 5.52 10.00 -2.32
C PRO A 52 5.74 10.24 -3.83
N SER A 53 6.93 10.67 -4.22
CA SER A 53 7.30 11.00 -5.61
C SER A 53 7.96 9.85 -6.38
N GLY A 54 8.20 8.69 -5.75
CA GLY A 54 9.08 7.63 -6.26
C GLY A 54 8.38 6.43 -6.92
N GLY A 55 7.15 6.57 -7.42
CA GLY A 55 6.48 5.52 -8.19
C GLY A 55 6.18 4.23 -7.40
N PHE A 56 5.84 4.34 -6.12
CA PHE A 56 5.48 3.20 -5.24
C PHE A 56 6.58 2.14 -5.07
N LYS A 57 7.85 2.51 -5.25
CA LYS A 57 8.97 1.60 -5.02
C LYS A 57 9.16 1.31 -3.52
N ASP A 58 9.25 0.03 -3.16
CA ASP A 58 9.43 -0.43 -1.78
C ASP A 58 10.80 0.02 -1.26
N LEU A 59 10.84 0.71 -0.12
CA LEU A 59 12.10 1.22 0.46
C LEU A 59 13.13 0.12 0.75
N ARG A 60 12.70 -1.13 0.95
CA ARG A 60 13.64 -2.26 1.14
C ARG A 60 14.41 -2.61 -0.13
N GLU A 61 13.88 -2.23 -1.30
CA GLU A 61 14.49 -2.47 -2.62
C GLU A 61 15.38 -1.29 -3.05
N GLU A 62 15.41 -0.20 -2.26
CA GLU A 62 16.25 0.95 -2.53
C GLU A 62 17.68 0.73 -2.05
N HIS A 63 18.63 0.89 -2.96
CA HIS A 63 20.04 0.63 -2.68
C HIS A 63 20.59 1.46 -1.51
N GLN A 64 20.16 2.72 -1.37
CA GLN A 64 20.57 3.60 -0.27
C GLN A 64 20.16 3.08 1.12
N PHE A 65 19.16 2.20 1.18
CA PHE A 65 18.61 1.61 2.41
C PHE A 65 19.02 0.16 2.64
N ALA A 66 19.89 -0.40 1.80
CA ALA A 66 20.36 -1.79 1.91
C ALA A 66 20.85 -2.09 3.34
N GLY A 67 20.22 -3.09 3.99
CA GLY A 67 20.53 -3.51 5.36
C GLY A 67 20.06 -2.58 6.48
N ARG A 68 19.47 -1.42 6.16
CA ARG A 68 19.06 -0.39 7.16
C ARG A 68 17.56 -0.30 7.37
N VAL A 69 16.75 -0.72 6.40
CA VAL A 69 15.28 -0.65 6.47
C VAL A 69 14.68 -2.00 6.84
N GLU A 70 13.80 -1.98 7.85
CA GLU A 70 13.04 -3.14 8.32
C GLU A 70 11.57 -2.75 8.53
N TYR A 71 10.66 -3.71 8.32
CA TYR A 71 9.25 -3.54 8.65
C TYR A 71 8.89 -4.38 9.87
N VAL A 72 8.38 -3.73 10.91
CA VAL A 72 7.90 -4.38 12.13
C VAL A 72 6.37 -4.24 12.15
N GLY A 73 5.67 -5.23 11.62
CA GLY A 73 4.26 -5.08 11.27
C GLY A 73 4.10 -4.04 10.16
N ASN A 74 3.36 -2.97 10.42
CA ASN A 74 3.20 -1.84 9.50
C ASN A 74 4.13 -0.66 9.80
N LYS A 75 5.00 -0.78 10.82
CA LYS A 75 5.98 0.24 11.19
C LYS A 75 7.21 0.18 10.29
N LEU A 76 7.63 1.33 9.77
CA LEU A 76 8.92 1.53 9.10
C LEU A 76 10.00 1.77 10.16
N ARG A 77 11.04 0.95 10.15
CA ARG A 77 12.25 1.16 10.95
C ARG A 77 13.43 1.45 10.03
N ILE A 78 14.11 2.57 10.26
CA ILE A 78 15.35 2.93 9.54
C ILE A 78 16.48 3.04 10.56
N LYS A 79 17.52 2.23 10.39
CA LYS A 79 18.74 2.23 11.21
C LYS A 79 19.80 3.14 10.62
N GLU A 80 20.73 3.58 11.47
CA GLU A 80 21.91 4.36 11.09
C GLU A 80 21.54 5.55 10.18
N LEU A 81 20.67 6.43 10.69
CA LEU A 81 20.13 7.54 9.93
C LEU A 81 21.20 8.46 9.37
N LYS A 82 21.00 8.87 8.12
CA LYS A 82 21.82 9.85 7.40
C LYS A 82 21.01 11.11 7.15
N ILE A 83 21.69 12.24 6.94
CA ILE A 83 21.04 13.50 6.55
C ILE A 83 20.23 13.31 5.25
N SER A 84 20.75 12.50 4.32
CA SER A 84 20.07 12.15 3.06
C SER A 84 18.79 11.34 3.23
N ASP A 85 18.57 10.72 4.40
CA ASP A 85 17.35 9.98 4.70
C ASP A 85 16.21 10.93 5.15
N SER A 86 16.45 12.24 5.25
CA SER A 86 15.39 13.19 5.56
C SER A 86 14.42 13.32 4.39
N GLY A 87 13.12 13.17 4.66
CA GLY A 87 12.08 13.32 3.65
C GLY A 87 10.73 12.81 4.13
N ASP A 88 9.78 12.80 3.20
CA ASP A 88 8.45 12.28 3.43
C ASP A 88 8.38 10.79 3.07
N TYR A 89 7.67 10.03 3.91
CA TYR A 89 7.48 8.60 3.76
C TYR A 89 5.99 8.27 3.78
N ARG A 90 5.57 7.39 2.87
CA ARG A 90 4.17 6.98 2.76
C ARG A 90 4.03 5.48 2.91
N PHE A 91 3.06 5.09 3.74
CA PHE A 91 2.62 3.71 3.85
C PHE A 91 1.60 3.39 2.75
N SER A 92 1.76 2.23 2.11
CA SER A 92 0.85 1.71 1.10
C SER A 92 0.58 0.23 1.30
N THR A 93 -0.62 -0.18 0.93
CA THR A 93 -1.08 -1.56 0.91
C THR A 93 -1.39 -1.97 -0.53
N ALA A 94 -0.94 -3.14 -0.94
CA ALA A 94 -1.35 -3.76 -2.18
C ALA A 94 -2.41 -4.83 -1.90
N PHE A 95 -3.43 -4.85 -2.75
CA PHE A 95 -4.56 -5.78 -2.68
C PHE A 95 -4.45 -6.84 -3.76
N SER A 96 -4.76 -8.09 -3.41
CA SER A 96 -4.68 -9.17 -4.39
C SER A 96 -5.84 -9.01 -5.36
N HIS A 97 -5.58 -9.10 -6.67
CA HIS A 97 -6.55 -8.82 -7.72
C HIS A 97 -7.56 -9.99 -7.86
N TYR A 98 -8.31 -10.34 -6.81
CA TYR A 98 -9.23 -11.50 -6.85
C TYR A 98 -10.54 -11.32 -6.08
N THR A 99 -10.99 -10.11 -5.76
CA THR A 99 -12.36 -9.87 -5.28
C THR A 99 -13.13 -8.81 -6.08
N VAL A 100 -12.82 -8.65 -7.37
CA VAL A 100 -13.92 -8.45 -8.32
C VAL A 100 -14.43 -9.85 -8.60
N THR A 101 -15.30 -10.38 -7.73
CA THR A 101 -16.10 -11.55 -8.11
C THR A 101 -16.75 -11.17 -9.43
N LEU A 102 -16.39 -11.89 -10.47
CA LEU A 102 -16.93 -11.75 -11.81
C LEU A 102 -18.43 -12.06 -11.75
N LEU A 103 -19.25 -11.12 -11.29
CA LEU A 103 -20.67 -11.10 -11.59
C LEU A 103 -20.84 -10.32 -12.88
N VAL A 104 -20.33 -10.88 -13.99
CA VAL A 104 -20.94 -10.54 -15.27
C VAL A 104 -22.30 -11.24 -15.29
N PHE A 105 -23.31 -10.60 -14.71
CA PHE A 105 -24.65 -10.81 -15.24
C PHE A 105 -24.63 -10.15 -16.61
N LEU A 106 -24.38 -10.92 -17.67
CA LEU A 106 -24.92 -10.58 -18.97
C LEU A 106 -26.37 -11.05 -18.96
N PRO A 107 -27.36 -10.16 -18.73
CA PRO A 107 -28.71 -10.55 -19.01
C PRO A 107 -28.83 -10.59 -20.53
N GLN A 108 -29.19 -11.76 -21.05
CA GLN A 108 -29.92 -11.90 -22.31
C GLN A 108 -29.14 -11.51 -23.57
N PHE A 109 -28.50 -12.47 -24.24
CA PHE A 109 -28.71 -12.70 -25.68
C PHE A 109 -28.35 -14.15 -26.00
N LEU A 110 -29.32 -15.02 -25.76
CA LEU A 110 -29.37 -16.35 -26.35
C LEU A 110 -30.04 -16.17 -27.72
N ILE A 111 -29.27 -15.96 -28.79
CA ILE A 111 -29.79 -15.91 -30.16
C ILE A 111 -28.87 -16.70 -31.12
N ILE A 112 -29.33 -17.93 -31.34
CA ILE A 112 -29.42 -18.67 -32.61
C ILE A 112 -28.14 -19.28 -33.20
N ALA A 113 -28.20 -20.61 -33.28
CA ALA A 113 -27.40 -21.49 -34.10
C ALA A 113 -27.33 -21.02 -35.56
N ALA A 114 -26.12 -20.86 -36.09
CA ALA A 114 -25.87 -20.92 -37.52
C ALA A 114 -25.13 -22.22 -37.81
N LEU A 115 -25.88 -23.20 -38.32
CA LEU A 115 -25.35 -24.28 -39.15
C LEU A 115 -24.37 -23.68 -40.16
N TRP A 116 -23.08 -24.00 -40.07
CA TRP A 116 -22.18 -24.20 -41.22
C TRP A 116 -21.11 -25.20 -40.79
N MET A 117 -21.54 -26.41 -40.47
CA MET A 117 -20.79 -27.62 -40.81
C MET A 117 -21.82 -28.61 -41.36
N TRP A 118 -21.87 -28.65 -42.69
CA TRP A 118 -22.67 -29.47 -43.61
C TRP A 118 -24.09 -28.97 -43.89
#